data_AF-E2BK53-F1
#
_entry.id   AF-E2BK53-F1
#
_cell.length_a   1.000
_cell.length_b   1.000
_cell.length_c   1.000
_cell.angle_alpha   90.00
_cell.angle_beta   90.00
_cell.angle_gamma   90.00
#
_symmetry.space_group_name_H-M   'P 1'
#
loop_
_entity.id
_entity.type
_entity.pdbx_description
1 polymer ?
#
loop_
_entity_poly.entity_id
_entity_poly.type
_entity_poly.pdbx_seq_one_letter_code
_entity_poly.pdbx_strand_id
1 'polypeptide(L)' 'LQDRVRKEINEVMQENNGKLTMNALQNLPYLERCLKESLRLYPSVNFISRICITD' A
#
# COMPACT_ATOMS: atom_id res chain seq x y z
N LEU A 1 12.04 -11.04 4.13
CA LEU A 1 10.79 -10.30 3.78
C LEU A 1 11.13 -8.89 3.30
N GLN A 2 11.86 -8.10 4.11
CA GLN A 2 12.27 -6.73 3.74
C GLN A 2 13.19 -6.66 2.52
N ASP A 3 14.01 -7.69 2.24
CA ASP A 3 14.88 -7.72 1.06
C ASP A 3 14.10 -7.69 -0.26
N ARG A 4 12.91 -8.31 -0.28
CA ARG A 4 12.05 -8.30 -1.48
C ARG A 4 11.48 -6.90 -1.75
N VAL A 5 11.00 -6.22 -0.70
CA VAL A 5 10.53 -4.83 -0.79
C VAL A 5 11.67 -3.90 -1.20
N ARG A 6 12.86 -4.05 -0.61
CA ARG A 6 14.04 -3.25 -0.99
C ARG A 6 14.45 -3.45 -2.44
N LYS A 7 14.39 -4.69 -2.94
CA LYS A 7 14.68 -4.99 -4.34
C LYS A 7 13.68 -4.29 -5.26
N GLU A 8 12.38 -4.42 -4.98
CA GLU A 8 11.31 -3.77 -5.74
C GLU A 8 11.45 -2.24 -5.75
N ILE A 9 11.72 -1.61 -4.59
CA ILE A 9 11.94 -0.17 -4.50
C ILE A 9 13.16 0.26 -5.31
N ASN A 10 14.27 -0.48 -5.25
CA ASN A 10 15.47 -0.16 -6.00
C ASN A 10 15.25 -0.25 -7.52
N GLU A 11 14.52 -1.26 -7.99
CA GLU A 11 14.15 -1.42 -9.40
C GLU A 11 13.31 -0.23 -9.88
N VAL A 12 12.24 0.11 -9.15
CA VAL A 12 11.36 1.24 -9.49
C VAL A 12 12.09 2.58 -9.42
N MET A 13 13.01 2.76 -8.46
CA MET A 13 13.83 3.96 -8.35
C MET A 13 14.80 4.10 -9.53
N GLN A 14 15.41 3.00 -9.99
CA GLN A 14 16.25 3.03 -11.18
C GLN A 14 15.46 3.43 -12.43
N GLU A 15 14.25 2.88 -12.58
CA GLU A 15 13.36 3.20 -13.71
C GLU A 15 12.84 4.65 -13.68
N ASN A 16 12.68 5.25 -12.50
CA ASN A 16 12.19 6.63 -12.32
C ASN A 16 13.32 7.67 -12.18
N ASN A 17 14.53 7.38 -12.67
CA ASN A 17 15.70 8.28 -12.57
C ASN A 17 15.99 8.74 -11.12
N GLY A 18 15.77 7.87 -10.14
CA GLY A 18 15.98 8.15 -8.71
C GLY A 18 14.93 9.08 -8.09
N LYS A 19 13.83 9.39 -8.79
CA LYS A 19 12.75 10.23 -8.27
C LYS A 19 11.60 9.39 -7.73
N LEU A 20 11.27 9.60 -6.46
CA LEU A 20 10.03 9.08 -5.88
C LEU A 20 8.86 9.96 -6.35
N THR A 21 8.20 9.56 -7.43
CA THR A 21 6.98 10.22 -7.91
C THR A 21 5.74 9.43 -7.49
N MET A 22 4.55 10.05 -7.55
CA MET A 22 3.29 9.32 -7.32
C MET A 22 3.11 8.14 -8.27
N ASN A 23 3.61 8.26 -9.50
CA ASN A 23 3.60 7.18 -10.49
C ASN A 23 4.56 6.04 -10.09
N ALA A 24 5.73 6.39 -9.55
CA ALA A 24 6.67 5.40 -8.99
C ALA A 24 6.04 4.63 -7.82
N LEU A 25 5.28 5.29 -6.95
CA LEU A 25 4.56 4.63 -5.86
C LEU A 25 3.50 3.63 -6.34
N GLN A 26 2.84 3.90 -7.48
CA GLN A 26 1.91 2.95 -8.10
C GLN A 26 2.61 1.70 -8.65
N ASN A 27 3.90 1.79 -8.95
CA ASN A 27 4.70 0.67 -9.47
C ASN A 27 5.32 -0.22 -8.36
N LEU A 28 4.84 -0.13 -7.12
CA LEU A 28 5.31 -0.96 -5.98
C LEU A 28 4.25 -1.98 -5.52
N PRO A 29 3.89 -2.98 -6.34
CA PRO A 29 2.78 -3.88 -6.06
C PRO A 29 2.99 -4.77 -4.83
N TYR A 30 4.22 -5.19 -4.54
CA TYR A 30 4.49 -6.01 -3.36
C TYR A 30 4.38 -5.18 -2.07
N LEU A 31 4.89 -3.95 -2.07
CA LEU A 31 4.69 -3.00 -0.97
C LEU A 31 3.19 -2.72 -0.74
N GLU A 32 2.42 -2.47 -1.80
CA GLU A 32 0.98 -2.21 -1.70
C GLU A 32 0.23 -3.41 -1.10
N ARG A 33 0.58 -4.63 -1.53
CA ARG A 33 0.02 -5.86 -0.95
C ARG A 33 0.35 -6.00 0.53
N CYS A 34 1.58 -5.69 0.93
CA CYS A 34 1.97 -5.71 2.35
C CYS A 34 1.18 -4.69 3.18
N LEU A 35 0.95 -3.49 2.63
CA LEU A 35 0.15 -2.45 3.28
C LEU A 35 -1.32 -2.88 3.43
N LYS A 36 -1.93 -3.39 2.35
CA LYS A 36 -3.31 -3.90 2.36
C LYS A 36 -3.50 -5.03 3.37
N GLU A 37 -2.56 -5.96 3.43
CA GLU A 37 -2.64 -7.07 4.39
C GLU A 37 -2.46 -6.59 5.84
N SER A 38 -1.61 -5.58 6.05
CA SER A 38 -1.45 -4.94 7.35
C SER A 38 -2.75 -4.26 7.79
N LEU A 39 -3.45 -3.56 6.89
CA LEU A 39 -4.75 -2.93 7.18
C LEU A 39 -5.88 -3.95 7.34
N ARG A 40 -5.79 -5.12 6.70
CA ARG A 40 -6.74 -6.22 6.90
C ARG A 40 -6.64 -6.80 8.32
N LEU A 41 -5.41 -6.94 8.83
CA LEU A 41 -5.14 -7.46 10.17
C LEU A 41 -5.33 -6.39 11.25
N TYR A 42 -4.97 -5.15 10.95
CA TYR A 42 -5.01 -4.00 11.84
C TYR A 42 -5.78 -2.85 11.18
N PRO A 43 -7.11 -2.96 11.05
CA PRO A 43 -7.90 -1.88 10.48
C PRO A 43 -7.83 -0.65 11.37
N SER A 44 -7.61 0.53 10.78
CA SER A 44 -7.57 1.80 11.53
C SER A 44 -8.88 2.12 12.24
N VAL A 45 -10.01 1.63 11.70
CA VAL A 45 -11.34 1.74 12.30
C VAL A 45 -11.92 0.33 12.41
N ASN A 46 -11.95 -0.20 13.63
CA ASN A 46 -12.40 -1.58 13.89
C ASN A 46 -13.91 -1.78 13.70
N PHE A 47 -14.71 -0.71 13.74
CA PHE A 47 -16.16 -0.78 13.64
C PHE A 47 -16.72 0.47 12.95
N ILE A 48 -17.53 0.25 11.91
CA ILE A 48 -18.26 1.31 11.22
C ILE A 48 -19.75 1.01 11.42
N SER A 49 -20.43 1.84 12.20
CA SER A 49 -21.88 1.74 12.39
C SER A 49 -22.62 2.59 11.36
N ARG A 50 -23.72 2.08 10.81
CA ARG A 50 -24.69 2.85 10.02
C ARG A 50 -26.07 2.65 10.63
N ILE A 51 -26.84 3.73 10.72
CA ILE A 51 -28.22 3.72 11.18
C ILE A 51 -29.12 3.87 9.95
N CYS A 52 -30.02 2.92 9.72
CA CYS A 52 -31.04 3.03 8.69
C CYS A 52 -32.08 4.08 9.13
N ILE A 53 -32.29 5.09 8.29
CA ILE A 53 -33.21 6.20 8.55
C ILE A 53 -34.61 6.00 7.96
N THR A 54 -34.80 4.95 7.15
CA THR A 54 -36.05 4.63 6.44
C THR A 54 -36.21 3.12 6.29
N ASP A 55 -37.46 2.63 6.38
CA ASP A 55 -37.88 1.24 6.13
C ASP A 55 -37.98 0.95 4.62
#